data_AF-A0A497FGU3-F1
#
_entry.id   AF-A0A497FGU3-F1
#
_cell.length_a   1.000
_cell.length_b   1.000
_cell.length_c   1.000
_cell.angle_alpha   90.00
_cell.angle_beta   90.00
_cell.angle_gamma   90.00
#
_symmetry.space_group_name_H-M   'P 1'
#
loop_
_entity.id
_entity.type
_entity.pdbx_description
1 polymer ?
#
loop_
_entity_poly.entity_id
_entity_poly.type
_entity_poly.pdbx_seq_one_letter_code
_entity_poly.pdbx_strand_id
1 'polypeptide(L)'
;AAAGITRFVGEIGATVLKGTDEFDRGDIIAFKDYLKSRVFMVNGLRTTLTGLNLATVAAYLITAGRTASMVEIITSVAAINLTWAIVGAIINLKLMRKMTSFKLNLSNLKPYLISAIVMALAVYLIREALGFKPARALEAGCQILFLVVIGGAIYGGILYLISKEFRRFLREVRNFINSYKLTDIL
;
A
#
# COMPACT_ATOMS: atom_id res chain seq x y z
N ALA A 1 -1.73 -4.17 5.11
CA ALA A 1 -1.91 -2.72 4.90
C ALA A 1 -0.65 -2.06 4.33
N ALA A 2 0.48 -2.02 5.06
CA ALA A 2 1.70 -1.33 4.61
C ALA A 2 2.25 -1.79 3.25
N ALA A 3 2.35 -3.11 3.02
CA ALA A 3 2.79 -3.66 1.73
C ALA A 3 1.84 -3.32 0.56
N GLY A 4 0.54 -3.13 0.85
CA GLY A 4 -0.45 -2.71 -0.14
C GLY A 4 -0.28 -1.24 -0.52
N ILE A 5 -0.05 -0.37 0.45
CA ILE A 5 0.20 1.06 0.23
C ILE A 5 1.50 1.28 -0.54
N THR A 6 2.58 0.56 -0.19
CA THR A 6 3.85 0.67 -0.94
C THR A 6 3.72 0.15 -2.36
N ARG A 7 2.98 -0.95 -2.57
CA ARG A 7 2.65 -1.45 -3.91
C ARG A 7 1.83 -0.45 -4.71
N PHE A 8 0.83 0.20 -4.10
CA PHE A 8 0.03 1.24 -4.73
C PHE A 8 0.87 2.45 -5.18
N VAL A 9 1.80 2.93 -4.34
CA VAL A 9 2.74 3.99 -4.72
C VAL A 9 3.64 3.54 -5.89
N GLY A 10 4.09 2.28 -5.88
CA GLY A 10 4.83 1.69 -6.99
C GLY A 10 4.00 1.60 -8.28
N GLU A 11 2.71 1.31 -8.19
CA GLU A 11 1.78 1.25 -9.31
C GLU A 11 1.48 2.64 -9.89
N ILE A 12 1.37 3.68 -9.06
CA ILE A 12 1.28 5.07 -9.54
C ILE A 12 2.52 5.42 -10.39
N GLY A 13 3.71 5.12 -9.88
CA GLY A 13 4.97 5.38 -10.62
C GLY A 13 5.01 4.61 -11.94
N ALA A 14 4.60 3.35 -11.95
CA ALA A 14 4.49 2.53 -13.15
C ALA A 14 3.48 3.09 -14.17
N THR A 15 2.32 3.56 -13.71
CA THR A 15 1.27 4.14 -14.56
C THR A 15 1.73 5.45 -15.20
N VAL A 16 2.39 6.33 -14.44
CA VAL A 16 2.96 7.58 -14.96
C VAL A 16 4.04 7.29 -16.02
N LEU A 17 4.88 6.28 -15.80
CA LEU A 17 5.88 5.84 -16.78
C LEU A 17 5.25 5.29 -18.07
N LYS A 18 4.14 4.55 -17.98
CA LYS A 18 3.43 4.02 -19.15
C LYS A 18 2.69 5.12 -19.91
N GLY A 19 2.01 6.03 -19.21
CA GLY A 19 1.22 7.10 -19.83
C GLY A 19 2.04 8.23 -20.48
N THR A 20 3.35 8.28 -20.23
CA THR A 20 4.29 9.23 -20.85
C THR A 20 5.13 8.62 -21.97
N ASP A 21 4.88 7.36 -22.33
CA ASP A 21 5.59 6.67 -23.41
C ASP A 21 4.90 6.94 -24.76
N GLU A 22 5.66 7.23 -25.81
CA GLU A 22 5.12 7.55 -27.16
C GLU A 22 4.82 6.31 -28.00
N PHE A 23 4.83 5.13 -27.36
CA PHE A 23 4.75 3.82 -28.01
C PHE A 23 3.49 3.63 -28.89
N ASP A 24 2.41 4.36 -28.62
CA ASP A 24 1.13 4.28 -29.34
C ASP A 24 0.97 5.31 -30.49
N ARG A 25 2.02 6.05 -30.87
CA ARG A 25 1.91 7.13 -31.87
C ARG A 25 2.11 6.73 -33.34
N GLY A 26 2.36 5.47 -33.68
CA GLY A 26 2.64 5.05 -35.06
C GLY A 26 1.92 3.76 -35.48
N ASP A 27 1.49 3.70 -36.74
CA ASP A 27 0.69 2.60 -37.32
C ASP A 27 1.39 1.24 -37.40
N ILE A 28 2.72 1.17 -37.20
CA ILE A 28 3.48 -0.09 -37.22
C ILE A 28 4.45 -0.13 -36.04
N ILE A 29 4.08 -0.90 -35.02
CA ILE A 29 4.89 -1.12 -33.83
C ILE A 29 5.75 -2.37 -34.03
N ALA A 30 7.07 -2.21 -34.21
CA ALA A 30 7.98 -3.36 -34.29
C ALA A 30 8.29 -3.92 -32.89
N PHE A 31 8.42 -5.25 -32.77
CA PHE A 31 8.74 -5.92 -31.49
C PHE A 31 10.04 -5.41 -30.83
N LYS A 32 11.01 -4.99 -31.64
CA LYS A 32 12.25 -4.34 -31.18
C LYS A 32 11.98 -3.03 -30.45
N ASP A 33 11.00 -2.26 -30.90
CA ASP A 33 10.59 -0.99 -30.28
C ASP A 33 9.80 -1.24 -28.99
N TYR A 34 9.03 -2.33 -28.93
CA TYR A 34 8.42 -2.81 -27.68
C TYR A 34 9.47 -3.18 -26.64
N LEU A 35 10.49 -3.97 -26.99
CA LEU A 35 11.56 -4.34 -26.05
C LEU A 35 12.36 -3.14 -25.54
N LYS A 36 12.43 -2.03 -26.30
CA LYS A 36 13.04 -0.77 -25.87
C LYS A 36 12.09 0.17 -25.12
N SER A 37 10.79 -0.10 -25.14
CA SER A 37 9.78 0.77 -24.53
C SER A 37 9.92 0.84 -23.01
N ARG A 38 9.45 1.96 -22.44
CA ARG A 38 9.38 2.14 -20.98
C ARG A 38 8.33 1.18 -20.40
N VAL A 39 7.29 0.86 -21.18
CA VAL A 39 6.26 -0.13 -20.83
C VAL A 39 6.86 -1.52 -20.60
N PHE A 40 7.73 -2.00 -21.51
CA PHE A 40 8.40 -3.28 -21.35
C PHE A 40 9.35 -3.29 -20.16
N MET A 41 10.13 -2.22 -19.95
CA MET A 41 11.01 -2.12 -18.80
C MET A 41 10.25 -2.16 -17.47
N VAL A 42 9.13 -1.45 -17.35
CA VAL A 42 8.29 -1.43 -16.14
C VAL A 42 7.63 -2.80 -15.90
N ASN A 43 7.10 -3.43 -16.96
CA ASN A 43 6.52 -4.77 -16.84
C ASN A 43 7.58 -5.83 -16.51
N GLY A 44 8.73 -5.79 -17.18
CA GLY A 44 9.86 -6.70 -16.92
C GLY A 44 10.34 -6.57 -15.48
N LEU A 45 10.55 -5.34 -15.00
CA LEU A 45 10.91 -5.08 -13.61
C LEU A 45 9.88 -5.63 -12.62
N ARG A 46 8.58 -5.43 -12.88
CA ARG A 46 7.49 -5.97 -12.04
C ARG A 46 7.54 -7.49 -11.96
N THR A 47 7.74 -8.16 -13.10
CA THR A 47 7.85 -9.62 -13.17
C THR A 47 9.07 -10.11 -12.41
N THR A 48 10.23 -9.49 -12.60
CA THR A 48 11.47 -9.84 -11.88
C THR A 48 11.30 -9.66 -10.37
N LEU A 49 10.76 -8.53 -9.91
CA LEU A 49 10.53 -8.28 -8.48
C LEU A 49 9.55 -9.28 -7.87
N THR A 50 8.50 -9.65 -8.60
CA THR A 50 7.52 -10.64 -8.14
C THR A 50 8.14 -12.03 -8.07
N GLY A 51 8.95 -12.41 -9.06
CA GLY A 51 9.69 -13.67 -9.08
C GLY A 51 10.69 -13.77 -7.94
N LEU A 52 11.46 -12.70 -7.68
CA LEU A 52 12.41 -12.64 -6.57
C LEU A 52 11.71 -12.70 -5.21
N ASN A 53 10.57 -12.03 -5.06
CA ASN A 53 9.75 -12.13 -3.84
C ASN A 53 9.29 -13.57 -3.61
N LEU A 54 8.72 -14.21 -4.63
CA LEU A 54 8.27 -15.60 -4.54
C LEU A 54 9.42 -16.55 -4.19
N ALA A 55 10.57 -16.39 -4.85
CA ALA A 55 11.76 -17.19 -4.57
C ALA A 55 12.27 -16.99 -3.14
N THR A 56 12.25 -15.76 -2.63
CA THR A 56 12.66 -15.45 -1.25
C THR A 56 11.72 -16.11 -0.24
N VAL A 57 10.41 -16.02 -0.46
CA VAL A 57 9.41 -16.69 0.39
C VAL A 57 9.59 -18.21 0.35
N ALA A 58 9.76 -18.79 -0.84
CA ALA A 58 9.99 -20.22 -1.00
C ALA A 58 11.27 -20.69 -0.29
N ALA A 59 12.36 -19.95 -0.43
CA ALA A 59 13.62 -20.23 0.26
C ALA A 59 13.46 -20.21 1.78
N TYR A 60 12.76 -19.21 2.33
CA TYR A 60 12.46 -19.14 3.76
C TYR A 60 11.61 -20.32 4.24
N LEU A 61 10.56 -20.68 3.50
CA LEU A 61 9.68 -21.80 3.87
C LEU A 61 10.41 -23.14 3.83
N ILE A 62 11.34 -23.34 2.89
CA ILE A 62 12.15 -24.57 2.82
C ILE A 62 13.13 -24.67 3.99
N THR A 63 13.78 -23.56 4.38
CA THR A 63 14.83 -23.58 5.41
C THR A 63 14.27 -23.53 6.83
N ALA A 64 13.29 -22.66 7.09
CA ALA A 64 12.77 -22.39 8.43
C ALA A 64 11.33 -22.86 8.62
N GLY A 65 10.59 -23.16 7.55
CA GLY A 65 9.16 -23.50 7.65
C GLY A 65 8.85 -24.81 8.39
N ARG A 66 9.85 -25.70 8.58
CA ARG A 66 9.68 -26.93 9.35
C ARG A 66 9.87 -26.75 10.86
N THR A 67 10.57 -25.69 11.28
CA THR A 67 10.95 -25.45 12.68
C THR A 67 10.23 -24.24 13.28
N ALA A 68 9.87 -23.27 12.44
CA ALA A 68 9.18 -22.06 12.87
C ALA A 68 7.72 -22.33 13.24
N SER A 69 7.23 -21.59 14.24
CA SER A 69 5.81 -21.64 14.60
C SER A 69 4.94 -21.00 13.50
N MET A 70 3.64 -21.34 13.44
CA MET A 70 2.72 -20.75 12.47
C MET A 70 2.70 -19.21 12.51
N VAL A 71 2.77 -18.62 13.71
CA VAL A 71 2.80 -17.16 13.88
C VAL A 71 4.08 -16.56 13.32
N GLU A 72 5.22 -17.22 13.54
CA GLU A 72 6.53 -16.79 13.04
C GLU A 72 6.60 -16.89 11.52
N ILE A 73 6.04 -17.96 10.93
CA ILE A 73 5.94 -18.13 9.48
C ILE A 73 5.12 -17.00 8.86
N ILE A 74 3.91 -16.75 9.39
CA ILE A 74 3.01 -15.71 8.87
C ILE A 74 3.69 -14.33 8.98
N THR A 75 4.32 -14.04 10.11
CA THR A 75 4.97 -12.75 10.36
C THR A 75 6.18 -12.56 9.45
N SER A 76 7.00 -13.59 9.27
CA SER A 76 8.19 -13.53 8.41
C SER A 76 7.83 -13.41 6.93
N VAL A 77 6.83 -14.16 6.46
CA VAL A 77 6.33 -14.03 5.09
C VAL A 77 5.76 -12.63 4.85
N ALA A 78 5.03 -12.06 5.81
CA ALA A 78 4.56 -10.69 5.73
C ALA A 78 5.73 -9.67 5.66
N ALA A 79 6.79 -9.88 6.45
CA ALA A 79 7.98 -9.03 6.45
C ALA A 79 8.78 -9.10 5.12
N ILE A 80 8.94 -10.30 4.56
CA ILE A 80 9.58 -10.50 3.24
C ILE A 80 8.78 -9.77 2.15
N ASN A 81 7.46 -9.98 2.11
CA ASN A 81 6.58 -9.31 1.14
C ASN A 81 6.64 -7.78 1.28
N LEU A 82 6.66 -7.27 2.51
CA LEU A 82 6.79 -5.84 2.75
C LEU A 82 8.12 -5.29 2.23
N THR A 83 9.22 -6.00 2.47
CA THR A 83 10.55 -5.63 2.00
C THR A 83 10.58 -5.51 0.47
N TRP A 84 10.09 -6.52 -0.25
CA TRP A 84 10.04 -6.48 -1.71
C TRP A 84 9.09 -5.40 -2.25
N ALA A 85 7.98 -5.14 -1.57
CA ALA A 85 7.08 -4.05 -1.94
C ALA A 85 7.76 -2.67 -1.77
N ILE A 86 8.55 -2.47 -0.71
CA ILE A 86 9.35 -1.26 -0.50
C ILE A 86 10.42 -1.12 -1.59
N VAL A 87 11.18 -2.19 -1.88
CA VAL A 87 12.21 -2.20 -2.93
C VAL A 87 11.59 -1.82 -4.27
N GLY A 88 10.46 -2.45 -4.64
CA GLY A 88 9.76 -2.15 -5.88
C GLY A 88 9.26 -0.71 -5.96
N ALA A 89 8.69 -0.19 -4.87
CA ALA A 89 8.28 1.21 -4.79
C ALA A 89 9.47 2.17 -5.00
N ILE A 90 10.61 1.91 -4.35
CA ILE A 90 11.83 2.73 -4.49
C ILE A 90 12.34 2.72 -5.93
N ILE A 91 12.43 1.54 -6.57
CA ILE A 91 12.92 1.45 -7.95
C ILE A 91 11.98 2.19 -8.89
N ASN A 92 10.66 1.97 -8.78
CA ASN A 92 9.68 2.66 -9.62
C ASN A 92 9.72 4.18 -9.43
N LEU A 93 9.87 4.66 -8.19
CA LEU A 93 10.01 6.08 -7.89
C LEU A 93 11.30 6.68 -8.48
N LYS A 94 12.43 5.98 -8.38
CA LYS A 94 13.70 6.40 -8.99
C LYS A 94 13.60 6.43 -10.51
N LEU A 95 12.97 5.42 -11.11
CA LEU A 95 12.78 5.32 -12.55
C LEU A 95 11.87 6.44 -13.07
N MET A 96 10.75 6.69 -12.38
CA MET A 96 9.86 7.82 -12.65
C MET A 96 10.62 9.14 -12.61
N ARG A 97 11.42 9.39 -11.57
CA ARG A 97 12.21 10.63 -11.43
C ARG A 97 13.27 10.81 -12.52
N LYS A 98 13.81 9.69 -13.05
CA LYS A 98 14.80 9.71 -14.13
C LYS A 98 14.16 9.95 -15.50
N MET A 99 12.98 9.41 -15.73
CA MET A 99 12.35 9.37 -17.07
C MET A 99 11.24 10.40 -17.27
N THR A 100 10.79 11.05 -16.19
CA THR A 100 9.76 12.09 -16.20
C THR A 100 10.22 13.27 -15.37
N SER A 101 9.72 14.47 -15.68
CA SER A 101 9.93 15.70 -14.89
C SER A 101 9.08 15.73 -13.60
N PHE A 102 8.29 14.68 -13.34
CA PHE A 102 7.32 14.64 -12.27
C PHE A 102 8.01 14.48 -10.91
N LYS A 103 7.78 15.46 -10.01
CA LYS A 103 8.30 15.46 -8.63
C LYS A 103 7.18 15.12 -7.66
N LEU A 104 7.19 13.91 -7.10
CA LEU A 104 6.28 13.54 -6.02
C LEU A 104 6.66 14.24 -4.72
N ASN A 105 5.70 14.94 -4.11
CA ASN A 105 5.87 15.55 -2.79
C ASN A 105 5.61 14.52 -1.69
N LEU A 106 6.64 13.76 -1.33
CA LEU A 106 6.58 12.78 -0.24
C LEU A 106 6.49 13.41 1.16
N SER A 107 6.64 14.73 1.29
CA SER A 107 6.51 15.42 2.58
C SER A 107 5.12 15.22 3.18
N ASN A 108 4.11 15.19 2.32
CA ASN A 108 2.71 15.02 2.72
C ASN A 108 2.39 13.58 3.14
N LEU A 109 3.29 12.61 2.93
CA LEU A 109 3.09 11.22 3.34
C LEU A 109 3.39 11.00 4.83
N LYS A 110 4.23 11.86 5.44
CA LYS A 110 4.69 11.67 6.82
C LYS A 110 3.53 11.58 7.84
N PRO A 111 2.50 12.44 7.81
CA PRO A 111 1.39 12.36 8.76
C PRO A 111 0.62 11.04 8.64
N TYR A 112 0.45 10.54 7.42
CA TYR A 112 -0.24 9.28 7.13
C TYR A 112 0.56 8.09 7.64
N LEU A 113 1.88 8.10 7.46
CA LEU A 113 2.76 7.05 7.97
C LEU A 113 2.79 7.02 9.51
N ILE A 114 2.90 8.19 10.15
CA ILE A 114 2.87 8.30 11.62
C ILE A 114 1.53 7.78 12.14
N SER A 115 0.41 8.22 11.56
CA SER A 115 -0.93 7.77 11.97
C SER A 115 -1.10 6.26 11.82
N ALA A 116 -0.57 5.67 10.75
CA ALA A 116 -0.59 4.22 10.53
C ALA A 116 0.25 3.44 11.54
N ILE A 117 1.44 3.96 11.91
CA ILE A 117 2.30 3.35 12.94
C ILE A 117 1.62 3.40 14.31
N VAL A 118 1.09 4.56 14.69
CA VAL A 118 0.37 4.74 15.97
C VAL A 118 -0.84 3.82 16.03
N MET A 119 -1.64 3.75 14.97
CA MET A 119 -2.76 2.82 14.86
C MET A 119 -2.30 1.36 15.04
N ALA A 120 -1.26 0.93 14.33
CA ALA A 120 -0.79 -0.46 14.40
C ALA A 120 -0.32 -0.84 15.82
N LEU A 121 0.42 0.05 16.48
CA LEU A 121 0.86 -0.12 17.86
C LEU A 121 -0.33 -0.18 18.83
N ALA A 122 -1.27 0.75 18.71
CA ALA A 122 -2.44 0.80 19.59
C ALA A 122 -3.32 -0.46 19.43
N VAL A 123 -3.59 -0.89 18.19
CA VAL A 123 -4.35 -2.11 17.92
C VAL A 123 -3.64 -3.35 18.46
N TYR A 124 -2.31 -3.42 18.33
CA TYR A 124 -1.51 -4.51 18.91
C TYR A 124 -1.65 -4.56 20.44
N LEU A 125 -1.46 -3.42 21.12
CA LEU A 125 -1.57 -3.33 22.58
C LEU A 125 -2.99 -3.65 23.07
N ILE A 126 -4.02 -3.17 22.38
CA ILE A 126 -5.43 -3.45 22.71
C ILE A 126 -5.72 -4.95 22.55
N ARG A 127 -5.25 -5.56 21.46
CA ARG A 127 -5.41 -7.00 21.24
C ARG A 127 -4.78 -7.82 22.36
N GLU A 128 -3.57 -7.43 22.80
CA GLU A 128 -2.85 -8.10 23.86
C GLU A 128 -3.52 -7.91 25.22
N ALA A 129 -3.93 -6.68 25.55
CA ALA A 129 -4.64 -6.35 26.79
C ALA A 129 -5.99 -7.08 26.93
N LEU A 130 -6.71 -7.27 25.82
CA LEU A 130 -7.99 -7.99 25.80
C LEU A 130 -7.83 -9.52 25.77
N GLY A 131 -6.60 -10.04 25.71
CA GLY A 131 -6.33 -11.48 25.73
C GLY A 131 -6.95 -12.23 24.55
N PHE A 132 -7.15 -11.55 23.40
CA PHE A 132 -7.86 -12.14 22.26
C PHE A 132 -7.10 -13.32 21.66
N LYS A 133 -7.51 -14.53 22.07
CA LYS A 133 -7.12 -15.82 21.52
C LYS A 133 -8.39 -16.60 21.13
N PRO A 134 -9.08 -16.20 20.06
CA PRO A 134 -10.31 -16.85 19.66
C PRO A 134 -10.04 -18.31 19.27
N ALA A 135 -10.77 -19.24 19.89
CA ALA A 135 -10.70 -20.67 19.62
C ALA A 135 -11.55 -21.08 18.39
N ARG A 136 -12.47 -20.23 17.95
CA ARG A 136 -13.42 -20.47 16.85
C ARG A 136 -13.37 -19.36 15.81
N ALA A 137 -13.49 -19.73 14.53
CA ALA A 137 -13.35 -18.81 13.40
C ALA A 137 -14.43 -17.69 13.36
N LEU A 138 -15.66 -17.96 13.77
CA LEU A 138 -16.75 -16.98 13.82
C LEU A 138 -16.53 -15.91 14.91
N GLU A 139 -16.07 -16.32 16.08
CA GLU A 139 -15.70 -15.40 17.18
C GLU A 139 -14.48 -14.55 16.79
N ALA A 140 -13.51 -15.15 16.09
CA ALA A 140 -12.39 -14.42 15.53
C ALA A 140 -12.83 -13.33 14.54
N GLY A 141 -13.83 -13.62 13.70
CA GLY A 141 -14.39 -12.66 12.74
C GLY A 141 -14.93 -11.40 13.42
N CYS A 142 -15.80 -11.56 14.44
CA CYS A 142 -16.34 -10.41 15.18
C CYS A 142 -15.26 -9.60 15.90
N GLN A 143 -14.28 -10.27 16.51
CA GLN A 143 -13.16 -9.60 17.18
C GLN A 143 -12.29 -8.82 16.19
N ILE A 144 -12.02 -9.39 15.00
CA ILE A 144 -11.28 -8.71 13.94
C ILE A 144 -12.05 -7.48 13.45
N LEU A 145 -13.35 -7.58 13.20
CA LEU A 145 -14.17 -6.44 12.78
C LEU A 145 -14.14 -5.31 13.82
N PHE A 146 -14.25 -5.66 15.10
CA PHE A 146 -14.15 -4.70 16.19
C PHE A 146 -12.78 -3.98 16.21
N LEU A 147 -11.69 -4.73 16.07
CA LEU A 147 -10.34 -4.16 15.99
C LEU A 147 -10.14 -3.30 14.73
N VAL A 148 -10.78 -3.65 13.60
CA VAL A 148 -10.76 -2.84 12.37
C VAL A 148 -11.44 -1.49 12.59
N VAL A 149 -12.61 -1.47 13.25
CA VAL A 149 -13.32 -0.22 13.58
C VAL A 149 -12.48 0.65 14.52
N ILE A 150 -11.91 0.07 15.58
CA ILE A 150 -11.02 0.78 16.51
C ILE A 150 -9.80 1.33 15.77
N GLY A 151 -9.14 0.50 14.96
CA GLY A 151 -7.98 0.91 14.17
C GLY A 151 -8.32 2.08 13.23
N GLY A 152 -9.44 1.98 12.52
CA GLY A 152 -9.93 3.06 11.65
C GLY A 152 -10.19 4.36 12.41
N ALA A 153 -10.81 4.29 13.60
CA ALA A 153 -11.06 5.44 14.45
C ALA A 153 -9.75 6.08 14.96
N ILE A 154 -8.80 5.28 15.43
CA ILE A 154 -7.49 5.76 15.89
C ILE A 154 -6.72 6.42 14.75
N TYR A 155 -6.66 5.75 13.59
CA TYR A 155 -5.99 6.29 12.41
C TYR A 155 -6.59 7.62 11.98
N GLY A 156 -7.91 7.68 11.83
CA GLY A 156 -8.63 8.90 11.47
C GLY A 156 -8.45 10.02 12.49
N GLY A 157 -8.50 9.69 13.79
CA GLY A 157 -8.30 10.62 14.88
C GLY A 157 -6.89 11.21 14.90
N ILE A 158 -5.85 10.37 14.86
CA ILE A 158 -4.45 10.83 14.83
C ILE A 158 -4.19 11.65 13.56
N LEU A 159 -4.68 11.18 12.41
CA LEU A 159 -4.53 11.90 11.15
C LEU A 159 -5.23 13.26 11.18
N TYR A 160 -6.41 13.34 11.79
CA TYR A 160 -7.13 14.60 12.02
C TYR A 160 -6.33 15.57 12.89
N LEU A 161 -5.59 15.08 13.88
CA LEU A 161 -4.77 15.92 14.76
C LEU A 161 -3.52 16.45 14.03
N ILE A 162 -2.87 15.61 13.22
CA ILE A 162 -1.55 15.93 12.65
C ILE A 162 -1.64 16.58 11.25
N SER A 163 -2.56 16.15 10.37
CA SER A 163 -2.64 16.64 8.99
C SER A 163 -3.64 17.78 8.82
N LYS A 164 -3.15 18.94 8.39
CA LYS A 164 -4.00 20.07 7.99
C LYS A 164 -4.79 19.77 6.71
N GLU A 165 -4.18 19.05 5.77
CA GLU A 165 -4.81 18.66 4.50
C GLU A 165 -6.00 17.75 4.75
N PHE A 166 -5.87 16.77 5.65
CA PHE A 166 -6.95 15.85 5.98
C PHE A 166 -8.13 16.58 6.63
N ARG A 167 -7.88 17.54 7.53
CA ARG A 167 -8.94 18.40 8.09
C ARG A 167 -9.65 19.22 7.03
N ARG A 168 -8.91 19.75 6.05
CA ARG A 168 -9.47 20.49 4.92
C ARG A 168 -10.36 19.59 4.07
N PHE A 169 -9.87 18.41 3.71
CA PHE A 169 -10.62 17.41 2.96
C PHE A 169 -11.95 17.05 3.64
N LEU A 170 -11.94 16.76 4.95
CA LEU A 170 -13.16 16.45 5.69
C LEU A 170 -14.15 17.61 5.71
N ARG A 171 -13.66 18.85 5.77
CA ARG A 171 -14.51 20.04 5.67
C ARG A 171 -15.16 20.16 4.29
N GLU A 172 -14.40 19.90 3.23
CA GLU A 172 -14.90 19.90 1.85
C GLU A 172 -15.95 18.82 1.63
N VAL A 173 -15.71 17.59 2.11
CA VAL A 173 -16.69 16.49 2.07
C VAL A 173 -17.97 16.85 2.83
N ARG A 174 -17.84 17.43 4.04
CA ARG A 174 -19.00 17.87 4.82
C ARG A 174 -19.80 18.94 4.09
N ASN A 175 -19.11 19.91 3.50
CA ASN A 175 -19.77 20.97 2.73
C ASN A 175 -20.47 20.41 1.49
N PHE A 176 -19.86 19.43 0.81
CA PHE A 176 -20.46 18.74 -0.33
C PHE A 176 -21.74 17.98 0.07
N ILE A 177 -21.70 17.20 1.15
CA ILE A 177 -22.87 16.48 1.66
C ILE A 177 -23.99 17.45 2.06
N ASN A 178 -23.65 18.55 2.73
CA ASN A 178 -24.62 19.57 3.13
C ASN A 178 -25.22 20.29 1.92
N SER A 179 -24.43 20.53 0.86
CA SER A 179 -24.90 21.13 -0.37
C SER A 179 -25.89 20.22 -1.10
N TYR A 180 -25.64 18.91 -1.16
CA TYR A 180 -26.56 17.94 -1.77
C TYR A 180 -27.85 17.75 -0.95
N LYS A 181 -27.74 17.69 0.38
CA LYS A 181 -28.93 17.64 1.25
C LYS A 181 -29.82 18.87 1.11
N LEU A 182 -29.27 20.03 0.75
CA LEU A 182 -30.07 21.23 0.52
C LEU A 182 -30.85 21.18 -0.81
N THR A 183 -30.30 20.53 -1.83
CA THR A 183 -30.91 20.39 -3.16
C THR A 183 -32.04 19.35 -3.18
N ASP A 184 -32.00 18.33 -2.32
CA ASP A 184 -33.07 17.33 -2.20
C ASP A 184 -34.28 17.83 -1.36
N ILE A 185 -34.17 18.99 -0.71
CA ILE A 185 -35.22 19.57 0.17
C ILE A 185 -35.94 20.76 -0.51
N LEU A 186 -35.44 21.26 -1.64
CA LEU A 186 -36.00 22.37 -2.44
C LEU A 186 -36.75 21.84 -3.67
#